data_AF-A0A815QIS7-F1
#
_entry.id   AF-A0A815QIS7-F1
#
_cell.length_a   1.000
_cell.length_b   1.000
_cell.length_c   1.000
_cell.angle_alpha   90.00
_cell.angle_beta   90.00
_cell.angle_gamma   90.00
#
_symmetry.space_group_name_H-M   'P 1'
#
loop_
_entity.id
_entity.type
_entity.pdbx_description
1 polymer ?
#
loop_
_entity_poly.entity_id
_entity_poly.type
_entity_poly.pdbx_seq_one_letter_code
_entity_poly.pdbx_strand_id
1 'polypeptide(L)'
;MGGSIGGIVTAAYLTKYFKRITIIESDDVLSDTFMKSTPNQLLDYRCRLASPTSLGRSGVSQMYHSHVLAGEGYIILQELFPQLKDKLLNEYDVRDYSLKTECRFVVNGFVLNQDLTEDFLWLGIDRFTLETVMRKELCLQYGNQIEWKCNSRVVQLIVDQSLNIVKGIKYRQKHHVDSSSIDLYGDFIIDCTGRNTSSVKWLKERFNLIVPTIQIHFGAGYVTFVGERFKTGDPSLDSKHIIGYGLSPPDKNTGVGIIPIHEIKTMDENSLGTLSTFTLQCANYEYPPNDSYENLLEWIKEKLDPEYYSIFKSTKVCSPLVSYRRAIDDRKCVEQLGKKWPQNYVLLGDAMCTFNPTYGQGMTHACRQARELGKIFQENCHKLKDISHIFNRRASAISEECWLLSTTNDSKTPTLKIIKTDKNGEIKIYQRGDDSAPTENLQPRESLMLQFMQWYNHWFSQCASKSRQLSTDFYRVMNQHSSPFILMKPTTLLAVFHTAFINYFNLSKK
;
A
#
# COMPACT_ATOMS: atom_id res chain seq x y z
N MET A 1 -8.06 0.93 17.43
CA MET A 1 -9.10 0.16 16.71
C MET A 1 -8.46 -0.40 15.46
N GLY A 2 -8.66 -1.68 15.15
CA GLY A 2 -7.94 -2.39 14.08
C GLY A 2 -6.59 -2.93 14.55
N GLY A 3 -6.36 -4.22 14.29
CA GLY A 3 -5.21 -5.00 14.77
C GLY A 3 -4.38 -5.62 13.64
N SER A 4 -4.39 -5.03 12.46
CA SER A 4 -3.49 -5.33 11.33
C SER A 4 -2.19 -4.51 11.45
N ILE A 5 -1.37 -4.44 10.40
CA ILE A 5 -0.02 -3.81 10.37
C ILE A 5 0.00 -2.45 11.06
N GLY A 6 -0.85 -1.50 10.63
CA GLY A 6 -0.89 -0.16 11.23
C GLY A 6 -1.25 -0.16 12.72
N GLY A 7 -2.13 -1.06 13.15
CA GLY A 7 -2.50 -1.24 14.55
C GLY A 7 -1.37 -1.83 15.39
N ILE A 8 -0.69 -2.85 14.87
CA ILE A 8 0.44 -3.53 15.53
C ILE A 8 1.61 -2.56 15.74
N VAL A 9 2.01 -1.85 14.68
CA VAL A 9 3.13 -0.90 14.73
C VAL A 9 2.83 0.27 15.66
N THR A 10 1.60 0.81 15.60
CA THR A 10 1.18 1.89 16.50
C THR A 10 1.17 1.43 17.95
N ALA A 11 0.64 0.24 18.24
CA ALA A 11 0.65 -0.30 19.59
C ALA A 11 2.09 -0.43 20.12
N ALA A 12 3.01 -1.01 19.34
CA ALA A 12 4.41 -1.16 19.72
C ALA A 12 5.06 0.18 20.12
N TYR A 13 4.90 1.24 19.30
CA TYR A 13 5.42 2.57 19.64
C TYR A 13 4.82 3.15 20.92
N LEU A 14 3.52 2.95 21.12
CA LEU A 14 2.79 3.57 22.24
C LEU A 14 2.98 2.86 23.58
N THR A 15 3.54 1.65 23.61
CA THR A 15 3.89 0.96 24.87
C THR A 15 4.88 1.75 25.74
N LYS A 16 5.63 2.68 25.13
CA LYS A 16 6.54 3.59 25.85
C LYS A 16 5.81 4.69 26.61
N TYR A 17 4.55 4.97 26.28
CA TYR A 17 3.82 6.16 26.73
C TYR A 17 2.52 5.83 27.47
N PHE A 18 1.95 4.63 27.26
CA PHE A 18 0.71 4.19 27.86
C PHE A 18 0.92 2.92 28.67
N LYS A 19 0.39 2.89 29.90
CA LYS A 19 0.44 1.72 30.79
C LYS A 19 -0.33 0.52 30.24
N ARG A 20 -1.37 0.78 29.45
CA ARG A 20 -2.25 -0.23 28.86
C ARG A 20 -2.69 0.22 27.48
N ILE A 21 -2.65 -0.70 26.53
CA ILE A 21 -3.13 -0.52 25.16
C ILE A 21 -4.14 -1.62 24.89
N THR A 22 -5.36 -1.25 24.50
CA THR A 22 -6.38 -2.22 24.10
C THR A 22 -6.59 -2.18 22.59
N ILE A 23 -6.31 -3.28 21.90
CA ILE A 23 -6.52 -3.44 20.46
C ILE A 23 -7.86 -4.13 20.24
N ILE A 24 -8.80 -3.44 19.60
CA ILE A 24 -10.08 -4.00 19.16
C ILE A 24 -9.94 -4.49 17.72
N GLU A 25 -10.11 -5.79 17.50
CA GLU A 25 -10.08 -6.42 16.19
C GLU A 25 -11.38 -7.17 15.90
N SER A 26 -11.90 -6.95 14.69
CA SER A 26 -13.15 -7.50 14.20
C SER A 26 -13.09 -8.99 13.91
N ASP A 27 -11.93 -9.50 13.51
CA ASP A 27 -11.70 -10.91 13.24
C ASP A 27 -11.10 -11.61 14.48
N ASP A 28 -11.18 -12.94 14.52
CA ASP A 28 -10.37 -13.70 15.45
C ASP A 28 -8.94 -13.71 14.91
N VAL A 29 -8.01 -13.32 15.75
CA VAL A 29 -6.69 -12.90 15.29
C VAL A 29 -5.58 -13.41 16.21
N LEU A 30 -5.96 -13.93 17.38
CA LEU A 30 -5.07 -14.57 18.34
C LEU A 30 -5.33 -16.08 18.45
N SER A 31 -6.57 -16.52 18.25
CA SER A 31 -6.92 -17.95 18.26
C SER A 31 -7.22 -18.52 16.87
N ASP A 32 -7.02 -17.72 15.83
CA ASP A 32 -7.24 -18.15 14.45
C ASP A 32 -6.26 -19.21 13.96
N THR A 33 -6.62 -19.81 12.83
CA THR A 33 -5.82 -20.85 12.18
C THR A 33 -4.40 -20.35 11.88
N PHE A 34 -4.24 -19.09 11.46
CA PHE A 34 -2.95 -18.53 11.08
C PHE A 34 -1.97 -18.48 12.26
N MET A 35 -2.40 -17.99 13.42
CA MET A 35 -1.54 -17.90 14.61
C MET A 35 -1.00 -19.25 15.07
N LYS A 36 -1.78 -20.32 14.87
CA LYS A 36 -1.45 -21.70 15.25
C LYS A 36 -0.68 -22.47 14.18
N SER A 37 -0.55 -21.92 12.98
CA SER A 37 0.00 -22.64 11.83
C SER A 37 1.52 -22.57 11.77
N THR A 38 2.11 -23.64 11.23
CA THR A 38 3.52 -23.69 10.84
C THR A 38 3.75 -22.88 9.56
N PRO A 39 5.00 -22.49 9.26
CA PRO A 39 5.36 -21.84 8.00
C PRO A 39 4.87 -22.59 6.75
N ASN A 40 5.00 -23.91 6.71
CA ASN A 40 4.52 -24.71 5.58
C ASN A 40 2.99 -24.72 5.45
N GLN A 41 2.25 -24.73 6.57
CA GLN A 41 0.79 -24.63 6.54
C GLN A 41 0.34 -23.26 6.04
N LEU A 42 1.02 -22.20 6.47
CA LEU A 42 0.81 -20.84 5.99
C LEU A 42 1.00 -20.75 4.46
N LEU A 43 2.11 -21.26 3.95
CA LEU A 43 2.37 -21.33 2.51
C LEU A 43 1.31 -22.14 1.75
N ASP A 44 0.91 -23.29 2.29
CA ASP A 44 -0.15 -24.11 1.71
C ASP A 44 -1.49 -23.37 1.62
N TYR A 45 -1.88 -22.61 2.65
CA TYR A 45 -3.07 -21.76 2.59
C TYR A 45 -2.97 -20.67 1.53
N ARG A 46 -1.78 -20.09 1.35
CA ARG A 46 -1.51 -19.08 0.32
C ARG A 46 -1.73 -19.63 -1.10
N CYS A 47 -1.41 -20.91 -1.30
CA CYS A 47 -1.60 -21.63 -2.55
C CYS A 47 -3.05 -22.10 -2.74
N ARG A 48 -3.72 -22.64 -1.72
CA ARG A 48 -5.03 -23.27 -1.94
C ARG A 48 -6.24 -22.34 -1.88
N LEU A 49 -6.13 -21.21 -1.17
CA LEU A 49 -7.32 -20.41 -0.85
C LEU A 49 -7.50 -19.23 -1.81
N ALA A 50 -8.74 -19.05 -2.26
CA ALA A 50 -9.16 -17.92 -3.10
C ALA A 50 -9.74 -16.73 -2.31
N SER A 51 -10.00 -16.90 -1.00
CA SER A 51 -10.66 -15.90 -0.16
C SER A 51 -10.27 -16.05 1.31
N PRO A 52 -10.07 -14.95 2.05
CA PRO A 52 -9.68 -15.02 3.47
C PRO A 52 -10.85 -15.42 4.36
N THR A 53 -12.08 -15.35 3.85
CA THR A 53 -13.29 -15.70 4.59
C THR A 53 -13.29 -17.15 5.04
N SER A 54 -12.70 -18.07 4.25
CA SER A 54 -12.62 -19.49 4.60
C SER A 54 -11.75 -19.76 5.84
N LEU A 55 -10.92 -18.80 6.25
CA LEU A 55 -10.09 -18.87 7.47
C LEU A 55 -10.45 -17.78 8.50
N GLY A 56 -11.65 -17.20 8.40
CA GLY A 56 -12.16 -16.25 9.39
C GLY A 56 -11.57 -14.84 9.33
N ARG A 57 -10.80 -14.49 8.29
CA ARG A 57 -10.19 -13.16 8.09
C ARG A 57 -10.88 -12.30 7.04
N SER A 58 -12.20 -12.22 7.11
CA SER A 58 -13.02 -11.46 6.16
C SER A 58 -12.66 -9.96 6.07
N GLY A 59 -11.98 -9.40 7.07
CA GLY A 59 -11.64 -7.98 7.16
C GLY A 59 -10.48 -7.51 6.27
N VAL A 60 -9.69 -8.41 5.67
CA VAL A 60 -8.45 -8.06 4.95
C VAL A 60 -8.46 -8.57 3.50
N SER A 61 -9.17 -7.87 2.60
CA SER A 61 -9.23 -8.23 1.17
C SER A 61 -7.88 -8.20 0.47
N GLN A 62 -6.90 -7.46 1.00
CA GLN A 62 -5.54 -7.38 0.46
C GLN A 62 -4.65 -8.59 0.76
N MET A 63 -5.15 -9.56 1.52
CA MET A 63 -4.34 -10.65 2.06
C MET A 63 -3.69 -11.57 0.99
N TYR A 64 -4.28 -11.68 -0.20
CA TYR A 64 -3.82 -12.57 -1.29
C TYR A 64 -3.04 -11.84 -2.39
N HIS A 65 -2.73 -10.57 -2.19
CA HIS A 65 -2.10 -9.73 -3.21
C HIS A 65 -0.62 -9.51 -2.92
N SER A 66 0.14 -9.06 -3.92
CA SER A 66 1.59 -8.84 -3.78
C SER A 66 1.88 -7.83 -2.68
N HIS A 67 2.79 -8.19 -1.76
CA HIS A 67 3.34 -7.29 -0.75
C HIS A 67 4.86 -7.41 -0.76
N VAL A 68 5.51 -6.28 -0.48
CA VAL A 68 6.95 -6.23 -0.32
C VAL A 68 7.27 -5.42 0.92
N LEU A 69 8.16 -5.96 1.74
CA LEU A 69 8.74 -5.25 2.85
C LEU A 69 10.03 -4.59 2.36
N ALA A 70 9.98 -3.26 2.23
CA ALA A 70 11.00 -2.47 1.56
C ALA A 70 11.23 -1.14 2.28
N GLY A 71 12.41 -0.57 2.02
CA GLY A 71 12.69 0.83 2.29
C GLY A 71 12.54 1.25 3.75
N GLU A 72 12.01 2.46 3.96
CA GLU A 72 11.82 3.02 5.30
C GLU A 72 10.83 2.21 6.17
N GLY A 73 9.84 1.54 5.55
CA GLY A 73 8.88 0.69 6.27
C GLY A 73 9.55 -0.53 6.89
N TYR A 74 10.50 -1.13 6.17
CA TYR A 74 11.34 -2.20 6.68
C TYR A 74 12.23 -1.76 7.83
N ILE A 75 12.90 -0.60 7.71
CA ILE A 75 13.75 -0.04 8.77
C ILE A 75 12.95 0.15 10.06
N ILE A 76 11.77 0.77 9.97
CA ILE A 76 10.87 0.98 11.13
C ILE A 76 10.47 -0.34 11.78
N LEU A 77 10.17 -1.36 10.97
CA LEU A 77 9.79 -2.67 11.50
C LEU A 77 10.96 -3.39 12.19
N GLN A 78 12.19 -3.23 11.69
CA GLN A 78 13.39 -3.74 12.37
C GLN A 78 13.66 -3.02 13.70
N GLU A 79 13.44 -1.70 13.76
CA GLU A 79 13.57 -0.93 15.01
C GLU A 79 12.59 -1.42 16.10
N LEU A 80 11.37 -1.80 15.71
CA LEU A 80 10.33 -2.27 16.62
C LEU A 80 10.43 -3.76 16.95
N PHE A 81 10.82 -4.58 15.97
CA PHE A 81 10.88 -6.02 16.08
C PHE A 81 12.24 -6.52 15.60
N PRO A 82 13.29 -6.45 16.44
CA PRO A 82 14.67 -6.74 16.01
C PRO A 82 14.89 -8.16 15.48
N GLN A 83 14.06 -9.13 15.90
CA GLN A 83 14.13 -10.51 15.42
C GLN A 83 13.29 -10.77 14.17
N LEU A 84 12.55 -9.78 13.65
CA LEU A 84 11.60 -9.98 12.55
C LEU A 84 12.32 -10.50 11.31
N LYS A 85 13.46 -9.91 10.93
CA LYS A 85 14.21 -10.34 9.74
C LYS A 85 14.63 -11.79 9.88
N ASP A 86 15.34 -12.10 10.97
CA ASP A 86 15.94 -13.41 11.18
C ASP A 86 14.88 -14.51 11.24
N LYS A 87 13.72 -14.23 11.83
CA LYS A 87 12.60 -15.17 11.81
C LYS A 87 12.07 -15.39 10.41
N LEU A 88 11.82 -14.31 9.64
CA LEU A 88 11.32 -14.44 8.27
C LEU A 88 12.28 -15.24 7.39
N LEU A 89 13.58 -14.99 7.51
CA LEU A 89 14.59 -15.70 6.72
C LEU A 89 14.73 -17.17 7.16
N ASN A 90 14.89 -17.43 8.46
CA ASN A 90 15.28 -18.76 8.94
C ASN A 90 14.09 -19.70 9.24
N GLU A 91 12.92 -19.15 9.57
CA GLU A 91 11.74 -19.95 9.91
C GLU A 91 10.72 -19.99 8.78
N TYR A 92 10.63 -18.95 7.94
CA TYR A 92 9.59 -18.84 6.89
C TYR A 92 10.11 -18.96 5.46
N ASP A 93 11.40 -19.24 5.30
CA ASP A 93 12.10 -19.36 4.01
C ASP A 93 11.84 -18.17 3.08
N VAL A 94 11.72 -16.98 3.69
CA VAL A 94 11.75 -15.70 2.97
C VAL A 94 13.21 -15.40 2.63
N ARG A 95 13.43 -14.66 1.55
CA ARG A 95 14.76 -14.28 1.09
C ARG A 95 14.84 -12.79 0.78
N ASP A 96 16.00 -12.20 1.08
CA ASP A 96 16.36 -10.86 0.60
C ASP A 96 16.71 -10.94 -0.90
N TYR A 97 16.09 -10.08 -1.71
CA TYR A 97 16.38 -9.95 -3.13
C TYR A 97 17.04 -8.60 -3.42
N SER A 98 18.14 -8.65 -4.15
CA SER A 98 18.90 -7.49 -4.60
C SER A 98 18.19 -6.79 -5.76
N LEU A 99 17.89 -5.50 -5.61
CA LEU A 99 17.37 -4.71 -6.74
C LEU A 99 18.45 -4.40 -7.78
N LYS A 100 19.73 -4.47 -7.41
CA LYS A 100 20.82 -4.29 -8.36
C LYS A 100 20.95 -5.47 -9.32
N THR A 101 20.85 -6.71 -8.82
CA THR A 101 21.15 -7.91 -9.62
C THR A 101 19.91 -8.71 -10.03
N GLU A 102 18.87 -8.76 -9.19
CA GLU A 102 17.73 -9.68 -9.33
C GLU A 102 16.43 -8.97 -9.74
N CYS A 103 16.48 -7.68 -10.08
CA CYS A 103 15.29 -6.88 -10.43
C CYS A 103 15.28 -6.39 -11.87
N ARG A 104 14.08 -6.35 -12.47
CA ARG A 104 13.77 -5.65 -13.72
C ARG A 104 12.55 -4.75 -13.51
N PHE A 105 12.77 -3.43 -13.52
CA PHE A 105 11.69 -2.45 -13.54
C PHE A 105 11.60 -1.72 -14.88
N VAL A 106 10.38 -1.65 -15.40
CA VAL A 106 10.04 -0.84 -16.56
C VAL A 106 9.07 0.24 -16.14
N VAL A 107 9.48 1.50 -16.31
CA VAL A 107 8.72 2.68 -15.90
C VAL A 107 8.60 3.61 -17.10
N ASN A 108 7.38 4.05 -17.41
CA ASN A 108 7.08 4.87 -18.59
C ASN A 108 7.64 4.27 -19.90
N GLY A 109 7.63 2.93 -20.03
CA GLY A 109 8.16 2.22 -21.20
C GLY A 109 9.69 2.04 -21.24
N PHE A 110 10.43 2.53 -20.23
CA PHE A 110 11.88 2.39 -20.18
C PHE A 110 12.32 1.40 -19.10
N VAL A 111 13.16 0.44 -19.47
CA VAL A 111 13.84 -0.44 -18.51
C VAL A 111 14.83 0.41 -17.71
N LEU A 112 14.66 0.50 -16.40
CA LEU A 112 15.56 1.26 -15.54
C LEU A 112 16.97 0.62 -15.53
N ASN A 113 18.00 1.46 -15.40
CA ASN A 113 19.37 0.97 -15.34
C ASN A 113 19.57 0.10 -14.09
N GLN A 114 20.11 -1.10 -14.30
CA GLN A 114 20.32 -2.11 -13.24
C GLN A 114 21.69 -1.98 -12.56
N ASP A 115 22.68 -1.31 -13.15
CA ASP A 115 23.98 -1.08 -12.52
C ASP A 115 23.89 0.06 -11.49
N LEU A 116 23.17 -0.17 -10.39
CA LEU A 116 22.96 0.83 -9.35
C LEU A 116 24.27 1.14 -8.60
N THR A 117 24.43 2.39 -8.13
CA THR A 117 25.60 2.82 -7.34
C THR A 117 25.61 2.25 -5.92
N GLU A 118 24.48 1.79 -5.43
CA GLU A 118 24.28 1.07 -4.18
C GLU A 118 23.21 0.00 -4.39
N ASP A 119 23.09 -0.95 -3.47
CA ASP A 119 22.06 -1.98 -3.53
C ASP A 119 20.91 -1.70 -2.56
N PHE A 120 19.73 -2.15 -2.95
CA PHE A 120 18.52 -2.11 -2.13
C PHE A 120 18.01 -3.54 -2.00
N LEU A 121 17.67 -3.94 -0.77
CA LEU A 121 17.15 -5.27 -0.49
C LEU A 121 15.65 -5.20 -0.29
N TRP A 122 14.93 -6.07 -1.01
CA TRP A 122 13.51 -6.27 -0.86
C TRP A 122 13.23 -7.65 -0.28
N LEU A 123 12.38 -7.69 0.75
CA LEU A 123 11.81 -8.91 1.29
C LEU A 123 10.40 -9.07 0.73
N GLY A 124 10.27 -9.88 -0.31
CA GLY A 124 8.96 -10.25 -0.82
C GLY A 124 8.33 -11.28 0.12
N ILE A 125 7.10 -11.02 0.55
CA ILE A 125 6.41 -11.84 1.54
C ILE A 125 4.90 -11.70 1.35
N ASP A 126 4.14 -12.76 1.61
CA ASP A 126 2.70 -12.62 1.69
C ASP A 126 2.29 -11.84 2.96
N ARG A 127 1.17 -11.12 2.89
CA ARG A 127 0.74 -10.24 3.97
C ARG A 127 0.39 -10.99 5.26
N PHE A 128 -0.20 -12.19 5.17
CA PHE A 128 -0.68 -12.84 6.38
C PHE A 128 0.46 -13.47 7.17
N THR A 129 1.49 -13.99 6.50
CA THR A 129 2.73 -14.44 7.15
C THR A 129 3.35 -13.25 7.87
N LEU A 130 3.54 -12.12 7.19
CA LEU A 130 4.07 -10.90 7.80
C LEU A 130 3.25 -10.45 9.03
N GLU A 131 1.93 -10.33 8.89
CA GLU A 131 1.07 -9.93 10.00
C GLU A 131 1.10 -10.93 11.17
N THR A 132 1.18 -12.23 10.88
CA THR A 132 1.22 -13.28 11.90
C THR A 132 2.52 -13.21 12.69
N VAL A 133 3.67 -13.07 12.01
CA VAL A 133 4.97 -12.93 12.67
C VAL A 133 5.02 -11.64 13.48
N MET A 134 4.60 -10.50 12.91
CA MET A 134 4.53 -9.23 13.65
C MET A 134 3.63 -9.31 14.89
N ARG A 135 2.50 -10.01 14.79
CA ARG A 135 1.58 -10.19 15.93
C ARG A 135 2.18 -11.08 17.02
N LYS A 136 2.83 -12.17 16.64
CA LYS A 136 3.58 -13.02 17.57
C LYS A 136 4.65 -12.19 18.31
N GLU A 137 5.44 -11.40 17.58
CA GLU A 137 6.45 -10.51 18.18
C GLU A 137 5.84 -9.49 19.13
N LEU A 138 4.75 -8.83 18.74
CA LEU A 138 4.06 -7.86 19.58
C LEU A 138 3.58 -8.48 20.90
N CYS A 139 2.96 -9.67 20.83
CA CYS A 139 2.49 -10.40 22.01
C CYS A 139 3.65 -10.86 22.90
N LEU A 140 4.74 -11.35 22.31
CA LEU A 140 5.92 -11.80 23.05
C LEU A 140 6.60 -10.65 23.79
N GLN A 141 6.81 -9.51 23.13
CA GLN A 141 7.55 -8.38 23.68
C GLN A 141 6.72 -7.52 24.64
N TYR A 142 5.41 -7.39 24.39
CA TYR A 142 4.56 -6.40 25.06
C TYR A 142 3.25 -6.96 25.63
N GLY A 143 3.11 -8.28 25.76
CA GLY A 143 1.87 -8.94 26.19
C GLY A 143 1.30 -8.48 27.54
N ASN A 144 2.14 -7.97 28.46
CA ASN A 144 1.69 -7.45 29.74
C ASN A 144 1.01 -6.07 29.66
N GLN A 145 1.28 -5.31 28.59
CA GLN A 145 0.71 -3.97 28.36
C GLN A 145 -0.38 -3.96 27.29
N ILE A 146 -0.37 -4.95 26.39
CA ILE A 146 -1.30 -5.04 25.27
C ILE A 146 -2.41 -6.05 25.56
N GLU A 147 -3.64 -5.57 25.56
CA GLU A 147 -4.83 -6.38 25.64
C GLU A 147 -5.53 -6.44 24.27
N TRP A 148 -5.89 -7.63 23.83
CA TRP A 148 -6.64 -7.82 22.60
C TRP A 148 -8.11 -8.12 22.90
N LYS A 149 -9.01 -7.45 22.18
CA LYS A 149 -10.42 -7.81 22.06
C LYS A 149 -10.68 -8.22 20.62
N CYS A 150 -10.55 -9.51 20.35
CA CYS A 150 -10.84 -10.10 19.04
C CYS A 150 -12.36 -10.30 18.85
N ASN A 151 -12.79 -10.66 17.64
CA ASN A 151 -14.20 -10.85 17.30
C ASN A 151 -15.10 -9.66 17.70
N SER A 152 -14.54 -8.46 17.71
CA SER A 152 -15.10 -7.26 18.30
C SER A 152 -15.11 -6.13 17.27
N ARG A 153 -16.30 -5.68 16.88
CA ARG A 153 -16.46 -4.58 15.92
C ARG A 153 -16.82 -3.30 16.65
N VAL A 154 -16.03 -2.24 16.45
CA VAL A 154 -16.40 -0.90 16.92
C VAL A 154 -17.58 -0.39 16.11
N VAL A 155 -18.58 0.16 16.81
CA VAL A 155 -19.83 0.64 16.21
C VAL A 155 -20.05 2.13 16.41
N GLN A 156 -19.40 2.77 17.39
CA GLN A 156 -19.58 4.20 17.67
C GLN A 156 -18.43 4.79 18.52
N LEU A 157 -18.26 6.11 18.46
CA LEU A 157 -17.44 6.87 19.41
C LEU A 157 -18.25 7.26 20.67
N ILE A 158 -17.59 7.30 21.82
CA ILE A 158 -18.11 7.92 23.05
C ILE A 158 -17.46 9.30 23.15
N VAL A 159 -18.26 10.36 23.20
CA VAL A 159 -17.77 11.73 23.06
C VAL A 159 -18.25 12.63 24.17
N ASP A 160 -17.50 13.70 24.42
CA ASP A 160 -17.97 14.89 25.11
C ASP A 160 -17.99 16.06 24.12
N GLN A 161 -19.18 16.49 23.73
CA GLN A 161 -19.33 17.56 22.74
C GLN A 161 -18.92 18.92 23.31
N SER A 162 -19.15 19.15 24.62
CA SER A 162 -18.82 20.44 25.26
C SER A 162 -17.32 20.69 25.32
N LEU A 163 -16.53 19.63 25.53
CA LEU A 163 -15.08 19.68 25.57
C LEU A 163 -14.43 19.37 24.21
N ASN A 164 -15.22 19.02 23.19
CA ASN A 164 -14.76 18.53 21.89
C ASN A 164 -13.72 17.40 21.99
N ILE A 165 -14.03 16.35 22.77
CA ILE A 165 -13.12 15.22 23.02
C ILE A 165 -13.79 13.87 22.78
N VAL A 166 -12.99 12.89 22.36
CA VAL A 166 -13.38 11.47 22.37
C VAL A 166 -12.90 10.84 23.68
N LYS A 167 -13.80 10.17 24.40
CA LYS A 167 -13.54 9.53 25.71
C LYS A 167 -13.44 8.00 25.62
N GLY A 168 -13.81 7.43 24.48
CA GLY A 168 -13.86 6.00 24.29
C GLY A 168 -14.63 5.59 23.06
N ILE A 169 -15.01 4.32 23.03
CA ILE A 169 -15.70 3.67 21.93
C ILE A 169 -16.79 2.73 22.43
N LYS A 170 -17.77 2.45 21.58
CA LYS A 170 -18.72 1.37 21.75
C LYS A 170 -18.38 0.26 20.76
N TYR A 171 -18.32 -0.99 21.22
CA TYR A 171 -18.07 -2.14 20.36
C TYR A 171 -19.07 -3.27 20.61
N ARG A 172 -19.25 -4.15 19.62
CA ARG A 172 -20.09 -5.35 19.71
C ARG A 172 -19.23 -6.57 19.46
N GLN A 173 -19.41 -7.62 20.26
CA GLN A 173 -18.80 -8.92 20.04
C GLN A 173 -19.68 -9.78 19.13
N LYS A 174 -19.10 -10.39 18.09
CA LYS A 174 -19.83 -11.16 17.06
C LYS A 174 -20.59 -12.38 17.62
N HIS A 175 -20.17 -12.94 18.76
CA HIS A 175 -20.72 -14.18 19.35
C HIS A 175 -21.38 -13.99 20.71
N HIS A 176 -21.64 -12.75 21.14
CA HIS A 176 -22.35 -12.51 22.40
C HIS A 176 -23.88 -12.63 22.18
N VAL A 177 -24.54 -13.39 23.06
CA VAL A 177 -25.98 -13.71 23.01
C VAL A 177 -26.83 -12.44 23.09
N ASP A 178 -26.38 -11.47 23.88
CA ASP A 178 -26.96 -10.15 23.96
C ASP A 178 -26.22 -9.24 22.99
N SER A 179 -26.89 -8.82 21.91
CA SER A 179 -26.31 -8.02 20.83
C SER A 179 -26.08 -6.55 21.20
N SER A 180 -26.12 -6.25 22.50
CA SER A 180 -25.88 -4.95 23.11
C SER A 180 -24.42 -4.51 22.90
N SER A 181 -24.22 -3.21 22.73
CA SER A 181 -22.89 -2.62 22.59
C SER A 181 -22.25 -2.43 23.96
N ILE A 182 -20.97 -2.75 24.08
CA ILE A 182 -20.16 -2.57 25.29
C ILE A 182 -19.39 -1.26 25.16
N ASP A 183 -19.45 -0.42 26.21
CA ASP A 183 -18.68 0.81 26.32
C ASP A 183 -17.26 0.50 26.80
N LEU A 184 -16.26 1.06 26.12
CA LEU A 184 -14.85 1.00 26.51
C LEU A 184 -14.26 2.40 26.48
N TYR A 185 -13.80 2.87 27.65
CA TYR A 185 -13.17 4.17 27.81
C TYR A 185 -11.65 4.08 27.63
N GLY A 186 -11.05 5.15 27.13
CA GLY A 186 -9.60 5.27 26.96
C GLY A 186 -9.18 6.72 26.80
N ASP A 187 -7.96 7.03 27.19
CA ASP A 187 -7.44 8.40 27.19
C ASP A 187 -7.14 8.91 25.78
N PHE A 188 -6.81 8.01 24.85
CA PHE A 188 -6.49 8.33 23.46
C PHE A 188 -6.94 7.21 22.51
N ILE A 189 -7.73 7.54 21.50
CA ILE A 189 -8.38 6.59 20.60
C ILE A 189 -7.76 6.75 19.20
N ILE A 190 -7.36 5.63 18.60
CA ILE A 190 -6.70 5.61 17.29
C ILE A 190 -7.49 4.71 16.36
N ASP A 191 -7.87 5.23 15.19
CA ASP A 191 -8.50 4.46 14.12
C ASP A 191 -7.46 3.94 13.13
N CYS A 192 -7.16 2.64 13.22
CA CYS A 192 -6.34 1.89 12.28
C CYS A 192 -7.17 0.84 11.50
N THR A 193 -8.49 1.04 11.36
CA THR A 193 -9.40 0.08 10.68
C THR A 193 -9.31 0.11 9.14
N GLY A 194 -8.39 0.91 8.61
CA GLY A 194 -8.03 0.96 7.20
C GLY A 194 -9.19 1.42 6.30
N ARG A 195 -9.30 0.80 5.12
CA ARG A 195 -10.27 1.14 4.06
C ARG A 195 -11.74 1.04 4.48
N ASN A 196 -12.03 0.40 5.62
CA ASN A 196 -13.37 0.20 6.15
C ASN A 196 -13.68 1.11 7.36
N THR A 197 -12.88 2.15 7.56
CA THR A 197 -13.10 3.13 8.61
C THR A 197 -14.51 3.70 8.60
N SER A 198 -15.11 3.79 9.79
CA SER A 198 -16.37 4.48 10.03
C SER A 198 -16.17 5.85 10.69
N SER A 199 -14.93 6.32 10.79
CA SER A 199 -14.56 7.60 11.41
C SER A 199 -15.34 8.79 10.84
N VAL A 200 -15.40 8.92 9.52
CA VAL A 200 -16.10 10.04 8.86
C VAL A 200 -17.58 10.06 9.23
N LYS A 201 -18.21 8.87 9.26
CA LYS A 201 -19.59 8.72 9.71
C LYS A 201 -19.76 9.13 11.16
N TRP A 202 -18.93 8.61 12.07
CA TRP A 202 -19.05 8.89 13.50
C TRP A 202 -18.77 10.35 13.85
N LEU A 203 -17.80 11.00 13.17
CA LEU A 203 -17.52 12.43 13.37
C LEU A 203 -18.71 13.29 12.96
N LYS A 204 -19.37 12.96 11.84
CA LYS A 204 -20.63 13.62 11.44
C LYS A 204 -21.73 13.38 12.47
N GLU A 205 -21.97 12.14 12.87
CA GLU A 205 -23.06 11.79 13.79
C GLU A 205 -22.86 12.33 15.22
N ARG A 206 -21.61 12.40 15.69
CA ARG A 206 -21.31 12.71 17.10
C ARG A 206 -20.80 14.13 17.33
N PHE A 207 -20.28 14.81 16.31
CA PHE A 207 -19.80 16.19 16.42
C PHE A 207 -20.40 17.12 15.37
N ASN A 208 -21.27 16.63 14.47
CA ASN A 208 -21.69 17.37 13.27
C ASN A 208 -20.48 17.87 12.44
N LEU A 209 -19.39 17.09 12.46
CA LEU A 209 -18.14 17.44 11.81
C LEU A 209 -17.99 16.70 10.48
N ILE A 210 -17.97 17.45 9.39
CA ILE A 210 -17.77 16.92 8.05
C ILE A 210 -16.27 16.92 7.74
N VAL A 211 -15.73 15.74 7.42
CA VAL A 211 -14.33 15.58 7.04
C VAL A 211 -14.20 15.76 5.53
N PRO A 212 -13.43 16.74 5.03
CA PRO A 212 -13.22 16.87 3.60
C PRO A 212 -12.49 15.64 3.05
N THR A 213 -12.89 15.17 1.87
CA THR A 213 -12.32 13.98 1.24
C THR A 213 -11.98 14.22 -0.22
N ILE A 214 -10.96 13.54 -0.72
CA ILE A 214 -10.63 13.47 -2.14
C ILE A 214 -10.51 12.00 -2.51
N GLN A 215 -11.30 11.56 -3.48
CA GLN A 215 -11.25 10.20 -4.03
C GLN A 215 -10.89 10.25 -5.50
N ILE A 216 -10.04 9.33 -5.94
CA ILE A 216 -9.65 9.17 -7.34
C ILE A 216 -9.96 7.75 -7.79
N HIS A 217 -10.69 7.67 -8.90
CA HIS A 217 -11.09 6.43 -9.57
C HIS A 217 -10.66 6.52 -11.03
N PHE A 218 -10.06 5.47 -11.56
CA PHE A 218 -9.61 5.44 -12.96
C PHE A 218 -9.69 4.02 -13.54
N GLY A 219 -10.66 3.25 -13.05
CA GLY A 219 -10.90 1.88 -13.52
C GLY A 219 -9.77 0.89 -13.20
N ALA A 220 -8.97 1.17 -12.17
CA ALA A 220 -7.88 0.29 -11.78
C ALA A 220 -8.36 -1.01 -11.13
N GLY A 221 -7.60 -2.07 -11.39
CA GLY A 221 -7.78 -3.37 -10.77
C GLY A 221 -6.65 -4.31 -11.13
N TYR A 222 -6.68 -5.50 -10.58
CA TYR A 222 -5.67 -6.51 -10.88
C TYR A 222 -6.18 -7.92 -10.61
N VAL A 223 -5.49 -8.89 -11.19
CA VAL A 223 -5.63 -10.32 -10.89
C VAL A 223 -4.31 -10.80 -10.32
N THR A 224 -4.38 -11.51 -9.20
CA THR A 224 -3.20 -12.07 -8.53
C THR A 224 -3.32 -13.58 -8.40
N PHE A 225 -2.20 -14.28 -8.56
CA PHE A 225 -2.06 -15.69 -8.21
C PHE A 225 -0.63 -15.99 -7.73
N VAL A 226 -0.42 -17.20 -7.26
CA VAL A 226 0.89 -17.73 -6.86
C VAL A 226 1.31 -18.77 -7.85
N GLY A 227 2.57 -18.73 -8.26
CA GLY A 227 3.13 -19.72 -9.14
C GLY A 227 4.61 -19.94 -8.89
N GLU A 228 5.09 -21.08 -9.35
CA GLU A 228 6.50 -21.41 -9.44
C GLU A 228 7.00 -21.07 -10.83
N ARG A 229 8.13 -20.34 -10.90
CA ARG A 229 8.74 -19.96 -12.17
C ARG A 229 9.71 -21.03 -12.66
N PHE A 230 9.62 -21.34 -13.94
CA PHE A 230 10.59 -22.16 -14.65
C PHE A 230 11.35 -21.31 -15.67
N LYS A 231 12.52 -21.82 -16.09
CA LYS A 231 13.36 -21.19 -17.10
C LYS A 231 12.56 -20.88 -18.37
N THR A 232 12.68 -19.65 -18.85
CA THR A 232 12.12 -19.19 -20.12
C THR A 232 13.04 -19.51 -21.30
N GLY A 233 14.31 -19.79 -21.02
CA GLY A 233 15.36 -19.92 -22.03
C GLY A 233 16.06 -18.60 -22.35
N ASP A 234 15.61 -17.49 -21.75
CA ASP A 234 16.28 -16.18 -21.79
C ASP A 234 16.97 -15.90 -20.45
N PRO A 235 18.31 -15.99 -20.37
CA PRO A 235 19.06 -15.73 -19.14
C PRO A 235 18.84 -14.32 -18.57
N SER A 236 18.47 -13.34 -19.40
CA SER A 236 18.22 -11.97 -18.96
C SER A 236 16.90 -11.80 -18.19
N LEU A 237 15.95 -12.72 -18.39
CA LEU A 237 14.68 -12.81 -17.66
C LEU A 237 14.76 -13.80 -16.50
N ASP A 238 15.44 -14.92 -16.72
CA ASP A 238 15.57 -16.01 -15.75
C ASP A 238 16.42 -15.61 -14.53
N SER A 239 17.35 -14.65 -14.71
CA SER A 239 18.13 -14.07 -13.60
C SER A 239 17.39 -13.02 -12.76
N LYS A 240 16.15 -12.66 -13.13
CA LYS A 240 15.40 -11.57 -12.48
C LYS A 240 14.22 -12.15 -11.71
N HIS A 241 14.31 -12.18 -10.38
CA HIS A 241 13.25 -12.69 -9.50
C HIS A 241 12.17 -11.64 -9.23
N ILE A 242 12.54 -10.35 -9.15
CA ILE A 242 11.61 -9.23 -9.01
C ILE A 242 11.38 -8.59 -10.38
N ILE A 243 10.14 -8.56 -10.83
CA ILE A 243 9.78 -7.94 -12.10
C ILE A 243 8.63 -6.98 -11.86
N GLY A 244 8.80 -5.72 -12.28
CA GLY A 244 7.71 -4.75 -12.28
C GLY A 244 7.63 -4.03 -13.62
N TYR A 245 6.41 -3.99 -14.15
CA TYR A 245 6.04 -3.27 -15.34
C TYR A 245 4.94 -2.28 -14.95
N GLY A 246 5.30 -1.00 -14.83
CA GLY A 246 4.38 0.04 -14.39
C GLY A 246 3.36 0.41 -15.45
N LEU A 247 2.12 0.67 -15.02
CA LEU A 247 1.09 1.30 -15.86
C LEU A 247 1.63 2.62 -16.43
N SER A 248 1.33 2.93 -17.69
CA SER A 248 1.65 4.21 -18.32
C SER A 248 0.47 4.72 -19.17
N PRO A 249 -0.68 5.05 -18.55
CA PRO A 249 -1.82 5.58 -19.29
C PRO A 249 -1.48 6.93 -19.97
N PRO A 250 -2.11 7.27 -21.11
CA PRO A 250 -3.10 6.46 -21.83
C PRO A 250 -2.47 5.38 -22.73
N ASP A 251 -1.14 5.41 -22.93
CA ASP A 251 -0.45 4.59 -23.93
C ASP A 251 -0.43 3.09 -23.58
N LYS A 252 -0.30 2.78 -22.28
CA LYS A 252 -0.40 1.40 -21.77
C LYS A 252 -1.18 1.34 -20.47
N ASN A 253 -2.35 0.69 -20.54
CA ASN A 253 -3.27 0.51 -19.42
C ASN A 253 -3.03 -0.77 -18.64
N THR A 254 -1.94 -1.51 -18.91
CA THR A 254 -1.66 -2.80 -18.26
C THR A 254 -0.30 -2.80 -17.54
N GLY A 255 -0.21 -3.54 -16.43
CA GLY A 255 0.96 -3.62 -15.58
C GLY A 255 1.26 -5.06 -15.15
N VAL A 256 2.48 -5.33 -14.71
CA VAL A 256 2.92 -6.63 -14.18
C VAL A 256 3.70 -6.41 -12.90
N GLY A 257 3.44 -7.23 -11.88
CA GLY A 257 4.27 -7.34 -10.69
C GLY A 257 4.53 -8.81 -10.37
N ILE A 258 5.79 -9.21 -10.29
CA ILE A 258 6.22 -10.54 -9.85
C ILE A 258 7.09 -10.34 -8.63
N ILE A 259 6.60 -10.79 -7.48
CA ILE A 259 7.27 -10.66 -6.19
C ILE A 259 7.45 -12.06 -5.60
N PRO A 260 8.70 -12.52 -5.39
CA PRO A 260 8.95 -13.79 -4.73
C PRO A 260 8.45 -13.73 -3.28
N ILE A 261 7.90 -14.82 -2.77
CA ILE A 261 7.35 -14.90 -1.40
C ILE A 261 7.96 -16.03 -0.58
N HIS A 262 8.59 -17.01 -1.22
CA HIS A 262 9.16 -18.18 -0.57
C HIS A 262 10.23 -18.85 -1.45
N GLU A 263 11.34 -19.27 -0.86
CA GLU A 263 12.40 -20.03 -1.52
C GLU A 263 12.09 -21.53 -1.53
N ILE A 264 12.17 -22.17 -2.70
CA ILE A 264 11.89 -23.60 -2.85
C ILE A 264 13.22 -24.36 -2.72
N LYS A 265 13.42 -25.06 -1.60
CA LYS A 265 14.68 -25.76 -1.31
C LYS A 265 14.90 -27.03 -2.13
N THR A 266 13.83 -27.72 -2.52
CA THR A 266 13.89 -28.95 -3.32
C THR A 266 13.18 -28.69 -4.64
N MET A 267 13.95 -28.54 -5.71
CA MET A 267 13.47 -27.99 -6.97
C MET A 267 13.79 -28.91 -8.15
N ASP A 268 12.92 -28.90 -9.15
CA ASP A 268 13.20 -29.50 -10.46
C ASP A 268 14.36 -28.77 -11.15
N GLU A 269 15.09 -29.44 -12.05
CA GLU A 269 16.27 -28.87 -12.75
C GLU A 269 15.98 -27.57 -13.54
N ASN A 270 14.73 -27.40 -13.97
CA ASN A 270 14.26 -26.24 -14.73
C ASN A 270 13.57 -25.16 -13.88
N SER A 271 13.35 -25.41 -12.60
CA SER A 271 12.78 -24.43 -11.68
C SER A 271 13.79 -23.30 -11.41
N LEU A 272 13.27 -22.09 -11.19
CA LEU A 272 14.05 -20.95 -10.70
C LEU A 272 14.07 -20.88 -9.16
N GLY A 273 13.63 -21.95 -8.47
CA GLY A 273 13.75 -22.10 -7.01
C GLY A 273 12.93 -21.11 -6.19
N THR A 274 11.92 -20.47 -6.78
CA THR A 274 11.15 -19.41 -6.11
C THR A 274 9.66 -19.57 -6.38
N LEU A 275 8.89 -19.52 -5.29
CA LEU A 275 7.44 -19.33 -5.35
C LEU A 275 7.16 -17.83 -5.32
N SER A 276 6.41 -17.34 -6.29
CA SER A 276 6.18 -15.91 -6.48
C SER A 276 4.70 -15.58 -6.55
N THR A 277 4.35 -14.40 -6.05
CA THR A 277 3.06 -13.77 -6.32
C THR A 277 3.14 -13.00 -7.63
N PHE A 278 2.29 -13.36 -8.58
CA PHE A 278 2.12 -12.71 -9.88
C PHE A 278 0.89 -11.83 -9.83
N THR A 279 1.03 -10.57 -10.22
CA THR A 279 -0.06 -9.59 -10.26
C THR A 279 -0.09 -8.94 -11.63
N LEU A 280 -1.21 -9.10 -12.33
CA LEU A 280 -1.50 -8.42 -13.59
C LEU A 280 -2.44 -7.26 -13.30
N GLN A 281 -1.97 -6.05 -13.56
CA GLN A 281 -2.66 -4.81 -13.25
C GLN A 281 -3.29 -4.24 -14.50
N CYS A 282 -4.36 -3.47 -14.29
CA CYS A 282 -4.96 -2.66 -15.32
C CYS A 282 -5.39 -1.29 -14.79
N ALA A 283 -5.59 -0.37 -15.72
CA ALA A 283 -6.34 0.85 -15.60
C ALA A 283 -7.50 0.83 -16.62
N ASN A 284 -8.29 1.90 -16.68
CA ASN A 284 -9.28 2.10 -17.75
C ASN A 284 -10.34 0.97 -17.86
N TYR A 285 -10.61 0.25 -16.76
CA TYR A 285 -11.53 -0.89 -16.72
C TYR A 285 -11.14 -2.09 -17.62
N GLU A 286 -9.90 -2.15 -18.10
CA GLU A 286 -9.37 -3.23 -18.94
C GLU A 286 -8.93 -4.45 -18.09
N TYR A 287 -9.88 -4.99 -17.32
CA TYR A 287 -9.61 -6.00 -16.32
C TYR A 287 -9.05 -7.32 -16.90
N PRO A 288 -7.95 -7.86 -16.34
CA PRO A 288 -7.50 -9.20 -16.70
C PRO A 288 -8.55 -10.25 -16.30
N PRO A 289 -8.73 -11.32 -17.10
CA PRO A 289 -9.62 -12.42 -16.77
C PRO A 289 -9.12 -13.18 -15.54
N ASN A 290 -10.03 -13.83 -14.82
CA ASN A 290 -9.74 -14.60 -13.60
C ASN A 290 -10.51 -15.92 -13.51
N ASP A 291 -11.11 -16.34 -14.62
CA ASP A 291 -11.92 -17.54 -14.77
C ASP A 291 -11.07 -18.78 -15.10
N SER A 292 -10.03 -18.63 -15.92
CA SER A 292 -9.05 -19.69 -16.20
C SER A 292 -7.65 -19.13 -16.45
N TYR A 293 -6.62 -19.96 -16.31
CA TYR A 293 -5.25 -19.54 -16.60
C TYR A 293 -4.99 -19.43 -18.11
N GLU A 294 -5.65 -20.26 -18.90
CA GLU A 294 -5.59 -20.25 -20.36
C GLU A 294 -6.10 -18.91 -20.91
N ASN A 295 -7.26 -18.44 -20.45
CA ASN A 295 -7.81 -17.14 -20.84
C ASN A 295 -6.90 -15.98 -20.40
N LEU A 296 -6.26 -16.12 -19.23
CA LEU A 296 -5.28 -15.15 -18.74
C LEU A 296 -4.02 -15.11 -19.62
N LEU A 297 -3.52 -16.27 -20.07
CA LEU A 297 -2.38 -16.35 -20.99
C LEU A 297 -2.69 -15.73 -22.36
N GLU A 298 -3.90 -15.95 -22.89
CA GLU A 298 -4.34 -15.31 -24.15
C GLU A 298 -4.41 -13.78 -24.00
N TRP A 299 -4.98 -13.30 -22.89
CA TRP A 299 -5.02 -11.88 -22.59
C TRP A 299 -3.61 -11.28 -22.46
N ILE A 300 -2.68 -11.97 -21.79
CA ILE A 300 -1.28 -11.54 -21.68
C ILE A 300 -0.63 -11.44 -23.06
N LYS A 301 -0.85 -12.45 -23.92
CA LYS A 301 -0.31 -12.47 -25.29
C LYS A 301 -0.80 -11.29 -26.13
N GLU A 302 -2.04 -10.85 -25.92
CA GLU A 302 -2.63 -9.71 -26.62
C GLU A 302 -2.15 -8.36 -26.05
N LYS A 303 -2.07 -8.23 -24.72
CA LYS A 303 -1.90 -6.92 -24.06
C LYS A 303 -0.48 -6.59 -23.61
N LEU A 304 0.39 -7.59 -23.44
CA LEU A 304 1.74 -7.41 -22.90
C LEU A 304 2.82 -7.79 -23.91
N ASP A 305 4.03 -7.31 -23.65
CA ASP A 305 5.18 -7.58 -24.52
C ASP A 305 5.55 -9.09 -24.46
N PRO A 306 6.11 -9.67 -25.55
CA PRO A 306 6.35 -11.11 -25.65
C PRO A 306 7.20 -11.72 -24.51
N GLU A 307 8.09 -10.94 -23.89
CA GLU A 307 8.88 -11.38 -22.73
C GLU A 307 8.00 -11.77 -21.54
N TYR A 308 6.92 -11.02 -21.27
CA TYR A 308 5.99 -11.35 -20.20
C TYR A 308 5.18 -12.59 -20.54
N TYR A 309 4.72 -12.74 -21.79
CA TYR A 309 4.07 -13.98 -22.20
C TYR A 309 4.96 -15.20 -21.98
N SER A 310 6.27 -15.10 -22.28
CA SER A 310 7.23 -16.19 -22.03
C SER A 310 7.32 -16.56 -20.54
N ILE A 311 7.45 -15.55 -19.66
CA ILE A 311 7.52 -15.77 -18.20
C ILE A 311 6.26 -16.48 -17.68
N PHE A 312 5.08 -16.01 -18.07
CA PHE A 312 3.82 -16.59 -17.60
C PHE A 312 3.62 -17.99 -18.23
N LYS A 313 3.91 -18.18 -19.51
CA LYS A 313 3.83 -19.52 -20.14
C LYS A 313 4.72 -20.56 -19.44
N SER A 314 5.90 -20.15 -18.95
CA SER A 314 6.80 -21.00 -18.16
C SER A 314 6.49 -21.03 -16.66
N THR A 315 5.31 -20.58 -16.22
CA THR A 315 4.92 -20.58 -14.81
C THR A 315 3.94 -21.72 -14.52
N LYS A 316 4.25 -22.51 -13.48
CA LYS A 316 3.30 -23.46 -12.91
C LYS A 316 2.44 -22.72 -11.91
N VAL A 317 1.15 -22.60 -12.19
CA VAL A 317 0.18 -21.98 -11.29
C VAL A 317 -0.07 -22.87 -10.08
N CYS A 318 0.07 -22.30 -8.89
CA CYS A 318 -0.10 -22.98 -7.60
C CYS A 318 -1.32 -22.50 -6.82
N SER A 319 -2.03 -21.45 -7.29
CA SER A 319 -3.22 -20.93 -6.63
C SER A 319 -4.35 -20.50 -7.57
N PRO A 320 -5.57 -20.33 -7.05
CA PRO A 320 -6.64 -19.65 -7.77
C PRO A 320 -6.25 -18.23 -8.21
N LEU A 321 -6.91 -17.75 -9.27
CA LEU A 321 -6.80 -16.39 -9.76
C LEU A 321 -7.74 -15.46 -8.97
N VAL A 322 -7.19 -14.54 -8.19
CA VAL A 322 -7.96 -13.65 -7.31
C VAL A 322 -7.98 -12.24 -7.88
N SER A 323 -9.18 -11.74 -8.20
CA SER A 323 -9.36 -10.38 -8.71
C SER A 323 -9.56 -9.36 -7.59
N TYR A 324 -9.01 -8.15 -7.78
CA TYR A 324 -9.32 -6.98 -6.96
C TYR A 324 -9.69 -5.81 -7.86
N ARG A 325 -10.86 -5.22 -7.60
CA ARG A 325 -11.46 -4.15 -8.44
C ARG A 325 -11.71 -2.84 -7.68
N ARG A 326 -11.26 -2.76 -6.42
CA ARG A 326 -11.42 -1.58 -5.54
C ARG A 326 -10.09 -0.86 -5.34
N ALA A 327 -9.32 -0.70 -6.43
CA ALA A 327 -8.07 0.04 -6.45
C ALA A 327 -8.39 1.53 -6.64
N ILE A 328 -8.73 2.19 -5.53
CA ILE A 328 -9.06 3.61 -5.47
C ILE A 328 -8.11 4.30 -4.50
N ASP A 329 -7.78 5.55 -4.79
CA ASP A 329 -7.13 6.45 -3.84
C ASP A 329 -8.23 7.22 -3.10
N ASP A 330 -8.13 7.29 -1.77
CA ASP A 330 -9.13 7.95 -0.92
C ASP A 330 -8.46 8.60 0.29
N ARG A 331 -8.37 9.94 0.26
CA ARG A 331 -7.74 10.77 1.29
C ARG A 331 -8.77 11.55 2.08
N LYS A 332 -8.63 11.50 3.41
CA LYS A 332 -9.38 12.30 4.37
C LYS A 332 -8.49 13.46 4.77
N CYS A 333 -8.84 14.67 4.34
CA CYS A 333 -8.04 15.89 4.54
C CYS A 333 -8.25 16.46 5.96
N VAL A 334 -7.96 15.65 6.98
CA VAL A 334 -8.18 15.97 8.40
C VAL A 334 -7.40 17.22 8.85
N GLU A 335 -6.30 17.54 8.19
CA GLU A 335 -5.51 18.75 8.43
C GLU A 335 -6.31 20.04 8.20
N GLN A 336 -7.30 20.02 7.31
CA GLN A 336 -8.12 21.20 6.99
C GLN A 336 -9.09 21.57 8.12
N LEU A 337 -9.34 20.65 9.06
CA LEU A 337 -10.25 20.87 10.18
C LEU A 337 -9.59 21.60 11.34
N GLY A 338 -8.25 21.62 11.40
CA GLY A 338 -7.50 22.29 12.46
C GLY A 338 -8.03 21.95 13.85
N LYS A 339 -8.28 22.97 14.68
CA LYS A 339 -8.77 22.81 16.05
C LYS A 339 -10.23 22.34 16.18
N LYS A 340 -11.00 22.27 15.08
CA LYS A 340 -12.34 21.68 15.09
C LYS A 340 -12.28 20.16 15.27
N TRP A 341 -11.15 19.54 14.88
CA TRP A 341 -10.94 18.12 15.12
C TRP A 341 -10.96 17.81 16.62
N PRO A 342 -11.69 16.76 17.05
CA PRO A 342 -11.80 16.44 18.47
C PRO A 342 -10.45 15.99 19.05
N GLN A 343 -10.18 16.37 20.30
CA GLN A 343 -9.01 15.87 21.01
C GLN A 343 -9.15 14.37 21.30
N ASN A 344 -8.01 13.73 21.57
CA ASN A 344 -7.92 12.32 21.94
C ASN A 344 -8.38 11.33 20.86
N TYR A 345 -8.42 11.77 19.61
CA TYR A 345 -8.78 10.93 18.46
C TYR A 345 -7.91 11.20 17.25
N VAL A 346 -7.44 10.17 16.55
CA VAL A 346 -6.70 10.29 15.27
C VAL A 346 -7.00 9.11 14.34
N LEU A 347 -6.81 9.31 13.04
CA LEU A 347 -6.87 8.27 12.00
C LEU A 347 -5.45 7.95 11.55
N LEU A 348 -5.15 6.67 11.29
CA LEU A 348 -3.80 6.22 10.92
C LEU A 348 -3.84 5.17 9.79
N GLY A 349 -2.85 5.24 8.89
CA GLY A 349 -2.71 4.40 7.72
C GLY A 349 -3.86 4.61 6.73
N ASP A 350 -4.34 3.52 6.14
CA ASP A 350 -5.45 3.52 5.17
C ASP A 350 -6.74 4.18 5.71
N ALA A 351 -6.93 4.26 7.03
CA ALA A 351 -8.09 4.98 7.61
C ALA A 351 -8.04 6.48 7.31
N MET A 352 -6.83 7.06 7.29
CA MET A 352 -6.59 8.47 6.96
C MET A 352 -6.42 8.68 5.46
N CYS A 353 -5.60 7.85 4.81
CA CYS A 353 -5.26 7.99 3.40
C CYS A 353 -5.02 6.60 2.80
N THR A 354 -5.91 6.18 1.92
CA THR A 354 -5.81 4.93 1.17
C THR A 354 -5.22 5.22 -0.21
N PHE A 355 -4.29 4.38 -0.67
CA PHE A 355 -3.68 4.50 -1.99
C PHE A 355 -4.09 3.36 -2.93
N ASN A 356 -3.94 3.57 -4.23
CA ASN A 356 -3.83 2.50 -5.21
C ASN A 356 -2.66 1.56 -4.80
N PRO A 357 -2.93 0.28 -4.47
CA PRO A 357 -1.90 -0.62 -3.94
C PRO A 357 -0.80 -0.98 -4.95
N THR A 358 -1.01 -0.67 -6.23
CA THR A 358 -0.04 -0.84 -7.32
C THR A 358 1.32 -0.21 -7.04
N TYR A 359 1.36 0.88 -6.27
CA TYR A 359 2.60 1.60 -5.95
C TYR A 359 3.30 1.13 -4.66
N GLY A 360 2.72 0.19 -3.91
CA GLY A 360 3.39 -0.43 -2.75
C GLY A 360 3.59 0.47 -1.51
N GLN A 361 2.88 1.59 -1.39
CA GLN A 361 3.19 2.62 -0.37
C GLN A 361 2.46 2.46 0.99
N GLY A 362 1.38 1.67 1.06
CA GLY A 362 0.46 1.68 2.21
C GLY A 362 1.08 1.22 3.54
N MET A 363 1.91 0.18 3.54
CA MET A 363 2.53 -0.32 4.78
C MET A 363 3.56 0.67 5.32
N THR A 364 4.45 1.15 4.45
CA THR A 364 5.46 2.16 4.81
C THR A 364 4.82 3.44 5.31
N HIS A 365 3.74 3.89 4.66
CA HIS A 365 2.94 5.03 5.12
C HIS A 365 2.42 4.84 6.56
N ALA A 366 1.78 3.71 6.85
CA ALA A 366 1.30 3.41 8.19
C ALA A 366 2.43 3.36 9.23
N CYS A 367 3.58 2.78 8.86
CA CYS A 367 4.76 2.73 9.72
C CYS A 367 5.32 4.12 10.03
N ARG A 368 5.45 4.99 9.01
CA ARG A 368 5.94 6.36 9.18
C ARG A 368 5.01 7.18 10.07
N GLN A 369 3.69 7.06 9.89
CA GLN A 369 2.71 7.73 10.73
C GLN A 369 2.78 7.24 12.19
N ALA A 370 2.88 5.93 12.42
CA ALA A 370 2.99 5.38 13.77
C ALA A 370 4.26 5.89 14.49
N ARG A 371 5.40 5.91 13.79
CA ARG A 371 6.65 6.46 14.32
C ARG A 371 6.53 7.96 14.62
N GLU A 372 5.90 8.72 13.73
CA GLU A 372 5.68 10.15 13.93
C GLU A 372 4.77 10.42 15.14
N LEU A 373 3.74 9.60 15.36
CA LEU A 373 2.93 9.69 16.57
C LEU A 373 3.78 9.47 17.83
N GLY A 374 4.67 8.46 17.82
CA GLY A 374 5.62 8.22 18.91
C GLY A 374 6.51 9.42 19.20
N LYS A 375 7.07 10.06 18.15
CA LYS A 375 7.87 11.30 18.31
C LYS A 375 7.06 12.44 18.92
N ILE A 376 5.82 12.64 18.49
CA ILE A 376 4.95 13.69 19.04
C ILE A 376 4.69 13.45 20.54
N PHE A 377 4.46 12.20 20.95
CA PHE A 377 4.33 11.87 22.38
C PHE A 377 5.61 12.12 23.18
N GLN A 378 6.78 11.88 22.58
CA GLN A 378 8.06 12.19 23.19
C GLN A 378 8.26 13.71 23.35
N GLU A 379 8.01 14.48 22.29
CA GLU A 379 8.20 15.94 22.25
C GLU A 379 7.24 16.67 23.20
N ASN A 380 6.01 16.19 23.35
CA ASN A 380 4.99 16.85 24.18
C ASN A 380 5.05 16.45 25.68
N CYS A 381 6.17 15.89 26.14
CA CYS A 381 6.36 15.37 27.50
C CYS A 381 5.20 14.47 27.96
N HIS A 382 4.69 13.63 27.05
CA HIS A 382 3.60 12.68 27.30
C HIS A 382 2.24 13.30 27.68
N LYS A 383 2.05 14.60 27.46
CA LYS A 383 0.75 15.27 27.65
C LYS A 383 -0.14 15.02 26.43
N LEU A 384 -1.45 14.87 26.65
CA LEU A 384 -2.43 14.62 25.59
C LEU A 384 -2.90 15.88 24.86
N LYS A 385 -2.63 17.05 25.43
CA LYS A 385 -3.08 18.34 24.89
C LYS A 385 -2.50 18.55 23.48
N ASP A 386 -3.38 18.88 22.54
CA ASP A 386 -3.07 19.21 21.14
C ASP A 386 -2.44 18.09 20.30
N ILE A 387 -2.24 16.88 20.85
CA ILE A 387 -1.62 15.74 20.14
C ILE A 387 -2.37 15.43 18.85
N SER A 388 -3.70 15.35 18.89
CA SER A 388 -4.51 15.06 17.69
C SER A 388 -4.31 16.08 16.58
N HIS A 389 -4.23 17.36 16.94
CA HIS A 389 -4.02 18.45 15.98
C HIS A 389 -2.61 18.41 15.37
N ILE A 390 -1.58 18.25 16.22
CA ILE A 390 -0.19 18.15 15.78
C ILE A 390 -0.01 16.94 14.87
N PHE A 391 -0.55 15.79 15.28
CA PHE A 391 -0.49 14.55 14.53
C PHE A 391 -1.19 14.69 13.17
N ASN A 392 -2.43 15.19 13.12
CA ASN A 392 -3.15 15.37 11.86
C ASN A 392 -2.33 16.20 10.85
N ARG A 393 -1.68 17.28 11.29
CA ARG A 393 -0.83 18.10 10.40
C ARG A 393 0.38 17.31 9.89
N ARG A 394 1.13 16.64 10.77
CA ARG A 394 2.37 15.92 10.39
C ARG A 394 2.08 14.65 9.60
N ALA A 395 1.08 13.89 10.00
CA ALA A 395 0.62 12.67 9.32
C ALA A 395 0.01 12.98 7.94
N SER A 396 -0.64 14.13 7.75
CA SER A 396 -1.10 14.57 6.43
C SER A 396 0.04 14.96 5.50
N ALA A 397 1.16 15.48 6.00
CA ALA A 397 2.35 15.72 5.17
C ALA A 397 2.95 14.41 4.65
N ILE A 398 3.06 13.38 5.50
CA ILE A 398 3.47 12.02 5.08
C ILE A 398 2.48 11.44 4.05
N SER A 399 1.19 11.69 4.24
CA SER A 399 0.15 11.25 3.30
C SER A 399 0.24 11.96 1.96
N GLU A 400 0.54 13.26 1.93
CA GLU A 400 0.72 14.05 0.71
C GLU A 400 1.84 13.49 -0.17
N GLU A 401 2.99 13.14 0.43
CA GLU A 401 4.11 12.55 -0.30
C GLU A 401 3.70 11.26 -1.03
N CYS A 402 3.04 10.34 -0.31
CA CYS A 402 2.57 9.07 -0.88
C CYS A 402 1.43 9.28 -1.90
N TRP A 403 0.56 10.27 -1.64
CA TRP A 403 -0.55 10.63 -2.51
C TRP A 403 -0.08 11.14 -3.87
N LEU A 404 0.92 12.04 -3.88
CA LEU A 404 1.49 12.56 -5.12
C LEU A 404 2.16 11.46 -5.93
N LEU A 405 2.91 10.55 -5.28
CA LEU A 405 3.53 9.40 -5.95
C LEU A 405 2.49 8.47 -6.59
N SER A 406 1.39 8.18 -5.89
CA SER A 406 0.31 7.32 -6.39
C SER A 406 -0.47 7.97 -7.54
N THR A 407 -0.86 9.23 -7.37
CA THR A 407 -1.89 9.84 -8.24
C THR A 407 -1.33 10.57 -9.46
N THR A 408 -0.04 10.89 -9.51
CA THR A 408 0.55 11.66 -10.61
C THR A 408 0.40 10.95 -11.96
N ASN A 409 0.69 9.65 -12.01
CA ASN A 409 0.58 8.91 -13.27
C ASN A 409 -0.87 8.47 -13.56
N ASP A 410 -1.61 8.08 -12.52
CA ASP A 410 -3.03 7.72 -12.62
C ASP A 410 -3.88 8.85 -13.21
N SER A 411 -3.48 10.10 -12.97
CA SER A 411 -4.15 11.28 -13.52
C SER A 411 -4.15 11.37 -15.06
N LYS A 412 -3.29 10.64 -15.76
CA LYS A 412 -3.29 10.57 -17.23
C LYS A 412 -4.43 9.72 -17.79
N THR A 413 -5.08 8.90 -16.96
CA THR A 413 -6.06 7.91 -17.42
C THR A 413 -7.29 8.60 -18.05
N PRO A 414 -7.76 8.15 -19.23
CA PRO A 414 -8.94 8.74 -19.87
C PRO A 414 -10.22 8.69 -19.01
N THR A 415 -10.44 7.60 -18.28
CA THR A 415 -11.63 7.40 -17.43
C THR A 415 -11.47 7.93 -16.00
N LEU A 416 -10.58 8.90 -15.80
CA LEU A 416 -10.34 9.48 -14.49
C LEU A 416 -11.61 10.17 -13.96
N LYS A 417 -11.99 9.80 -12.74
CA LYS A 417 -13.08 10.37 -11.96
C LYS A 417 -12.57 10.78 -10.59
N ILE A 418 -12.75 12.05 -10.26
CA ILE A 418 -12.40 12.61 -8.95
C ILE A 418 -13.69 12.99 -8.21
N ILE A 419 -13.82 12.53 -6.98
CA ILE A 419 -14.93 12.90 -6.10
C ILE A 419 -14.36 13.69 -4.92
N LYS A 420 -14.80 14.94 -4.76
CA LYS A 420 -14.38 15.80 -3.65
C LYS A 420 -15.56 16.11 -2.76
N THR A 421 -15.38 15.92 -1.46
CA THR A 421 -16.30 16.43 -0.43
C THR A 421 -15.62 17.59 0.27
N ASP A 422 -16.25 18.75 0.33
CA ASP A 422 -15.70 19.90 1.04
C ASP A 422 -16.06 19.91 2.55
N LYS A 423 -15.63 20.95 3.26
CA LYS A 423 -15.90 21.12 4.70
C LYS A 423 -17.37 21.38 5.05
N ASN A 424 -18.20 21.74 4.08
CA ASN A 424 -19.64 21.97 4.23
C ASN A 424 -20.46 20.73 3.84
N GLY A 425 -19.82 19.71 3.26
CA GLY A 425 -20.47 18.49 2.79
C GLY A 425 -20.94 18.56 1.35
N GLU A 426 -20.58 19.61 0.61
CA GLU A 426 -20.84 19.67 -0.83
C GLU A 426 -19.96 18.66 -1.55
N ILE A 427 -20.59 17.85 -2.41
CA ILE A 427 -19.90 16.84 -3.22
C ILE A 427 -19.78 17.37 -4.63
N LYS A 428 -18.54 17.43 -5.13
CA LYS A 428 -18.22 17.76 -6.53
C LYS A 428 -17.60 16.54 -7.21
N ILE A 429 -18.16 16.17 -8.36
CA ILE A 429 -17.70 15.03 -9.15
C ILE A 429 -17.12 15.58 -10.45
N TYR A 430 -15.87 15.21 -10.72
CA TYR A 430 -15.19 15.57 -11.96
C TYR A 430 -14.89 14.32 -12.75
N GLN A 431 -15.34 14.24 -13.99
CA GLN A 431 -15.12 13.07 -14.85
C GLN A 431 -14.52 13.50 -16.19
N ARG A 432 -13.51 12.76 -16.64
CA ARG A 432 -12.88 12.94 -17.95
C ARG A 432 -13.57 12.04 -18.98
N GLY A 433 -13.76 12.54 -20.20
CA GLY A 433 -14.28 11.77 -21.34
C GLY A 433 -15.78 11.49 -21.32
N ASP A 434 -16.58 12.24 -20.55
CA ASP A 434 -18.04 12.18 -20.60
C ASP A 434 -18.58 13.45 -21.27
N ASP A 435 -18.78 13.39 -22.59
CA ASP A 435 -19.36 14.49 -23.38
C ASP A 435 -20.82 14.81 -22.97
N SER A 436 -21.45 13.96 -22.17
CA SER A 436 -22.81 14.16 -21.64
C SER A 436 -22.86 14.79 -20.25
N ALA A 437 -21.71 14.97 -19.58
CA ALA A 437 -21.65 15.59 -18.26
C ALA A 437 -21.90 17.12 -18.34
N PRO A 438 -22.62 17.71 -17.37
CA PRO A 438 -22.74 19.16 -17.25
C PRO A 438 -21.34 19.81 -17.25
N THR A 439 -21.20 20.97 -17.89
CA THR A 439 -19.91 21.68 -18.02
C THR A 439 -19.21 21.95 -16.68
N GLU A 440 -19.96 22.06 -15.58
CA GLU A 440 -19.46 22.21 -14.22
C GLU A 440 -18.80 20.95 -13.62
N ASN A 441 -19.09 19.77 -14.20
CA ASN A 441 -18.57 18.46 -13.81
C ASN A 441 -17.43 17.97 -14.72
N LEU A 442 -17.07 18.75 -15.74
CA LEU A 442 -15.85 18.50 -16.51
C LEU A 442 -14.65 18.76 -15.62
N GLN A 443 -13.66 17.86 -15.68
CA GLN A 443 -12.40 18.10 -14.96
C GLN A 443 -11.81 19.45 -15.39
N PRO A 444 -11.41 20.32 -14.44
CA PRO A 444 -10.57 21.44 -14.79
C PRO A 444 -9.32 20.92 -15.47
N ARG A 445 -8.81 21.64 -16.49
CA ARG A 445 -7.54 21.32 -17.14
C ARG A 445 -6.50 20.99 -16.07
N GLU A 446 -5.75 19.92 -16.29
CA GLU A 446 -4.68 19.51 -15.38
C GLU A 446 -3.83 20.73 -15.03
N SER A 447 -3.46 20.87 -13.76
CA SER A 447 -2.63 22.01 -13.36
C SER A 447 -1.32 21.98 -14.15
N LEU A 448 -0.78 23.16 -14.48
CA LEU A 448 0.51 23.25 -15.18
C LEU A 448 1.61 22.48 -14.44
N MET A 449 1.55 22.47 -13.10
CA MET A 449 2.45 21.69 -12.26
C MET A 449 2.31 20.18 -12.52
N LEU A 450 1.08 19.66 -12.58
CA LEU A 450 0.84 18.24 -12.82
C LEU A 450 1.29 17.83 -14.23
N GLN A 451 0.95 18.63 -15.24
CA GLN A 451 1.41 18.40 -16.62
C GLN A 451 2.95 18.41 -16.70
N PHE A 452 3.60 19.37 -16.04
CA PHE A 452 5.05 19.43 -15.95
C PHE A 452 5.62 18.18 -15.27
N MET A 453 5.07 17.75 -14.14
CA MET A 453 5.54 16.55 -13.44
C MET A 453 5.37 15.28 -14.29
N GLN A 454 4.26 15.15 -15.00
CA GLN A 454 4.01 14.04 -15.91
C GLN A 454 5.00 14.01 -17.09
N TRP A 455 5.25 15.17 -17.71
CA TRP A 455 6.26 15.34 -18.76
C TRP A 455 7.67 15.04 -18.22
N TYR A 456 7.99 15.59 -17.06
CA TYR A 456 9.28 15.43 -16.41
C TYR A 456 9.57 13.96 -16.10
N ASN A 457 8.61 13.26 -15.49
CA ASN A 457 8.75 11.86 -15.10
C ASN A 457 9.02 10.95 -16.31
N HIS A 458 8.37 11.20 -17.45
CA HIS A 458 8.62 10.43 -18.67
C HIS A 458 10.10 10.54 -19.11
N TRP A 459 10.59 11.77 -19.27
CA TRP A 459 11.96 12.00 -19.71
C TRP A 459 12.99 11.64 -18.64
N PHE A 460 12.66 11.81 -17.37
CA PHE A 460 13.47 11.31 -16.26
C PHE A 460 13.64 9.79 -16.34
N SER A 461 12.58 9.02 -16.61
CA SER A 461 12.68 7.56 -16.79
C SER A 461 13.62 7.19 -17.94
N GLN A 462 13.59 7.93 -19.05
CA GLN A 462 14.55 7.72 -20.14
C GLN A 462 15.99 8.03 -19.70
N CYS A 463 16.23 9.13 -18.97
CA CYS A 463 17.54 9.43 -18.41
C CYS A 463 18.01 8.34 -17.43
N ALA A 464 17.13 7.88 -16.55
CA ALA A 464 17.40 6.85 -15.57
C ALA A 464 17.71 5.48 -16.21
N SER A 465 17.12 5.17 -17.36
CA SER A 465 17.49 3.96 -18.13
C SER A 465 18.94 3.94 -18.59
N LYS A 466 19.57 5.12 -18.75
CA LYS A 466 20.94 5.29 -19.26
C LYS A 466 21.94 5.72 -18.19
N SER A 467 21.49 6.01 -16.97
CA SER A 467 22.34 6.56 -15.90
C SER A 467 22.18 5.78 -14.61
N ARG A 468 23.27 5.12 -14.18
CA ARG A 468 23.34 4.44 -12.88
C ARG A 468 22.93 5.33 -11.71
N GLN A 469 23.41 6.57 -11.68
CA GLN A 469 23.14 7.50 -10.57
C GLN A 469 21.67 7.92 -10.52
N LEU A 470 21.08 8.24 -11.67
CA LEU A 470 19.67 8.66 -11.73
C LEU A 470 18.73 7.50 -11.43
N SER A 471 19.07 6.30 -11.91
CA SER A 471 18.36 5.08 -11.52
C SER A 471 18.45 4.87 -10.02
N THR A 472 19.64 4.91 -9.41
CA THR A 472 19.78 4.80 -7.95
C THR A 472 18.96 5.85 -7.19
N ASP A 473 19.00 7.11 -7.61
CA ASP A 473 18.20 8.15 -6.97
C ASP A 473 16.69 7.87 -7.09
N PHE A 474 16.22 7.32 -8.21
CA PHE A 474 14.83 6.84 -8.34
C PHE A 474 14.52 5.73 -7.34
N TYR A 475 15.38 4.73 -7.21
CA TYR A 475 15.20 3.65 -6.22
C TYR A 475 15.21 4.18 -4.78
N ARG A 476 16.03 5.19 -4.44
CA ARG A 476 16.00 5.85 -3.12
C ARG A 476 14.64 6.47 -2.81
N VAL A 477 14.06 7.17 -3.79
CA VAL A 477 12.74 7.81 -3.63
C VAL A 477 11.63 6.77 -3.56
N MET A 478 11.66 5.76 -4.43
CA MET A 478 10.68 4.67 -4.43
C MET A 478 10.66 3.90 -3.10
N ASN A 479 11.83 3.73 -2.47
CA ASN A 479 12.00 3.11 -1.15
C ASN A 479 11.81 4.10 0.01
N GLN A 480 11.47 5.36 -0.26
CA GLN A 480 11.34 6.43 0.73
C GLN A 480 12.61 6.67 1.59
N HIS A 481 13.79 6.29 1.11
CA HIS A 481 15.07 6.61 1.75
C HIS A 481 15.47 8.07 1.56
N SER A 482 14.86 8.75 0.59
CA SER A 482 15.16 10.14 0.27
C SER A 482 13.93 10.86 -0.22
N SER A 483 13.94 12.18 -0.03
CA SER A 483 12.88 13.06 -0.54
C SER A 483 12.82 13.02 -2.07
N PRO A 484 11.62 13.09 -2.68
CA PRO A 484 11.47 13.21 -4.13
C PRO A 484 12.27 14.36 -4.77
N PHE A 485 12.60 15.40 -4.00
CA PHE A 485 13.40 16.54 -4.48
C PHE A 485 14.80 16.14 -4.98
N ILE A 486 15.34 14.98 -4.58
CA ILE A 486 16.65 14.54 -5.12
C ILE A 486 16.59 14.23 -6.62
N LEU A 487 15.41 13.90 -7.15
CA LEU A 487 15.20 13.69 -8.58
C LEU A 487 15.16 15.00 -9.34
N MET A 488 14.92 16.12 -8.66
CA MET A 488 14.72 17.45 -9.24
C MET A 488 15.94 18.37 -9.05
N LYS A 489 17.14 17.81 -8.79
CA LYS A 489 18.37 18.60 -8.67
C LYS A 489 18.65 19.37 -9.98
N PRO A 490 19.31 20.55 -9.94
CA PRO A 490 19.60 21.33 -11.14
C PRO A 490 20.31 20.52 -12.25
N THR A 491 21.26 19.66 -11.89
CA THR A 491 21.96 18.78 -12.83
C THR A 491 21.04 17.76 -13.47
N THR A 492 20.12 17.18 -12.70
CA THR A 492 19.12 16.22 -13.19
C THR A 492 18.09 16.91 -14.08
N LEU A 493 17.61 18.10 -13.69
CA LEU A 493 16.74 18.95 -14.54
C LEU A 493 17.39 19.20 -15.89
N LEU A 494 18.64 19.67 -15.93
CA LEU A 494 19.37 19.92 -17.17
C LEU A 494 19.46 18.66 -18.04
N ALA A 495 19.77 17.50 -17.45
CA ALA A 495 19.83 16.23 -18.19
C ALA A 495 18.46 15.85 -18.79
N VAL A 496 17.37 16.05 -18.04
CA VAL A 496 16.01 15.80 -18.50
C VAL A 496 15.60 16.74 -19.63
N PHE A 497 15.82 18.05 -19.49
CA PHE A 497 15.53 19.04 -20.54
C PHE A 497 16.35 18.76 -21.80
N HIS A 498 17.64 18.46 -21.66
CA HIS A 498 18.51 18.13 -22.79
C HIS A 498 18.03 16.88 -23.53
N THR A 499 17.66 15.83 -22.78
CA THR A 499 17.13 14.59 -23.36
C THR A 499 15.81 14.83 -24.09
N ALA A 500 14.88 15.57 -23.49
CA ALA A 500 13.62 15.94 -24.12
C ALA A 500 13.84 16.75 -25.41
N PHE A 501 14.74 17.74 -25.37
CA PHE A 501 15.07 18.59 -26.52
C PHE A 501 15.65 17.77 -27.68
N ILE A 502 16.65 16.92 -27.42
CA ILE A 502 17.24 16.07 -28.47
C ILE A 502 16.19 15.18 -29.14
N ASN A 503 15.32 14.53 -28.35
CA ASN A 503 14.29 13.67 -28.92
C ASN A 503 13.26 14.47 -29.73
N TYR A 504 12.87 15.67 -29.29
CA TYR A 504 11.98 16.55 -30.05
C TYR A 504 12.56 16.92 -31.43
N PHE A 505 13.84 17.28 -31.50
CA PHE A 505 14.52 17.61 -32.76
C PHE A 505 14.77 16.39 -33.66
N ASN A 506 14.90 15.20 -33.09
CA ASN A 506 15.03 13.97 -33.86
C ASN A 506 13.68 13.51 -34.42
N LEU A 507 12.58 13.78 -33.72
CA LEU A 507 11.22 13.52 -34.19
C LEU A 507 10.79 14.50 -35.29
N SER A 508 11.20 15.77 -35.23
CA SER A 508 10.90 16.76 -36.28
C SER A 508 11.69 16.58 -37.58
N LYS A 509 12.70 15.70 -37.58
CA LYS A 509 13.50 15.32 -38.76
C LYS A 509 12.99 14.08 -39.50
N LYS A 510 12.06 13.33 -38.90
CA LYS A 510 11.34 12.22 -39.54
C LYS A 510 9.97 12.69 -39.98
#